data_AF-A0A1Y1XWV2-F1
#
_entry.id   AF-A0A1Y1XWV2-F1
#
_cell.length_a   1.000
_cell.length_b   1.000
_cell.length_c   1.000
_cell.angle_alpha   90.00
_cell.angle_beta   90.00
_cell.angle_gamma   90.00
#
_symmetry.space_group_name_H-M   'P 1'
#
loop_
_entity.id
_entity.type
_entity.pdbx_description
1 polymer ?
#
loop_
_entity_poly.entity_id
_entity_poly.type
_entity_poly.pdbx_seq_one_letter_code
_entity_poly.pdbx_strand_id
1 'polypeptide(L)'
;MNNVTLENIISQTSCPPLSLNDFRKFLTYIEYSVENLDFYLWYRSYQLRFNQLPTDVIEMLTPCKIPHENAKLSKLYQMQPFRDEIDAVIERFFSSNSMSELNVEVSTREKLLAEAVYTTHPSIFHAAAMEAYHLMEGDSFVRFKSEAIKNLSPATIHFRCIFGVILMILAFLGVSMTILLHQGRWMRLVLTPLILVGISYLLSSYRGICAAKVYARMREIKPYESFPLSNTDISTCLEKGYSTVDVVNSAIIQEQKRILLLAFFQIVLLSVLVMLLILLVPVSLS
;
A
#
# COMPACT_ATOMS: atom_id res chain seq x y z
N MET A 1 5.62 -1.64 -13.73
CA MET A 1 4.91 -0.45 -13.20
C MET A 1 5.89 0.71 -12.97
N ASN A 2 6.83 0.92 -13.89
CA ASN A 2 8.06 1.69 -13.62
C ASN A 2 7.91 3.22 -13.81
N ASN A 3 6.69 3.72 -14.06
CA ASN A 3 6.48 5.14 -14.40
C ASN A 3 5.80 5.95 -13.29
N VAL A 4 5.31 5.32 -12.20
CA VAL A 4 4.71 6.06 -11.07
C VAL A 4 5.66 6.00 -9.88
N THR A 5 6.20 7.16 -9.50
CA THR A 5 7.06 7.36 -8.34
C THR A 5 6.26 7.87 -7.15
N LEU A 6 6.84 7.79 -5.95
CA LEU A 6 6.24 8.39 -4.76
C LEU A 6 6.12 9.92 -4.92
N GLU A 7 7.11 10.55 -5.57
CA GLU A 7 7.05 11.99 -5.86
C GLU A 7 5.85 12.38 -6.73
N ASN A 8 5.43 11.56 -7.70
CA ASN A 8 4.21 11.82 -8.48
C ASN A 8 2.93 11.82 -7.60
N ILE A 9 2.95 11.05 -6.51
CA ILE A 9 1.86 11.02 -5.52
C ILE A 9 1.91 12.25 -4.63
N ILE A 10 3.08 12.55 -4.07
CA ILE A 10 3.25 13.68 -3.15
C ILE A 10 3.01 15.02 -3.86
N SER A 11 3.42 15.15 -5.12
CA SER A 11 3.15 16.31 -5.98
C SER A 11 1.71 16.42 -6.49
N GLN A 12 0.83 15.47 -6.13
CA GLN A 12 -0.58 15.43 -6.54
C GLN A 12 -0.78 15.41 -8.08
N THR A 13 0.20 14.90 -8.82
CA THR A 13 0.13 14.76 -10.29
C THR A 13 -0.52 13.44 -10.73
N SER A 14 -0.78 12.55 -9.77
CA SER A 14 -1.38 11.23 -9.97
C SER A 14 -2.88 11.22 -9.69
N CYS A 15 -3.61 10.35 -10.41
CA CYS A 15 -5.06 10.18 -10.29
C CYS A 15 -5.40 8.84 -9.59
N PRO A 16 -6.62 8.69 -9.05
CA PRO A 16 -7.08 7.43 -8.48
C PRO A 16 -6.91 6.23 -9.42
N PRO A 17 -6.56 5.04 -8.90
CA PRO A 17 -6.39 4.67 -7.48
C PRO A 17 -4.98 4.91 -6.91
N LEU A 18 -4.18 5.80 -7.52
CA LEU A 18 -2.80 6.09 -7.12
C LEU A 18 -2.64 7.56 -6.71
N SER A 19 -3.68 8.22 -6.20
CA SER A 19 -3.59 9.62 -5.75
C SER A 19 -2.97 9.76 -4.35
N LEU A 20 -2.62 11.00 -3.96
CA LEU A 20 -2.18 11.31 -2.59
C LEU A 20 -3.21 10.86 -1.54
N ASN A 21 -4.49 11.05 -1.84
CA ASN A 21 -5.58 10.68 -0.95
C ASN A 21 -5.69 9.16 -0.79
N ASP A 22 -5.51 8.41 -1.89
CA ASP A 22 -5.52 6.94 -1.86
C ASP A 22 -4.33 6.40 -1.04
N PHE A 23 -3.15 6.99 -1.22
CA PHE A 23 -1.96 6.61 -0.46
C PHE A 23 -2.13 6.92 1.03
N ARG A 24 -2.66 8.09 1.38
CA ARG A 24 -3.00 8.46 2.75
C ARG A 24 -4.00 7.50 3.38
N LYS A 25 -5.07 7.12 2.68
CA LYS A 25 -6.03 6.10 3.16
C LYS A 25 -5.36 4.76 3.39
N PHE A 26 -4.48 4.34 2.47
CA PHE A 26 -3.73 3.11 2.62
C PHE A 26 -2.83 3.14 3.87
N LEU A 27 -2.05 4.20 4.08
CA LEU A 27 -1.23 4.35 5.28
C LEU A 27 -2.07 4.44 6.56
N THR A 28 -3.26 5.03 6.50
CA THR A 28 -4.12 5.20 7.69
C THR A 28 -4.81 3.92 8.10
N TYR A 29 -5.41 3.19 7.14
CA TYR A 29 -6.31 2.08 7.42
C TYR A 29 -5.72 0.69 7.17
N ILE A 30 -4.60 0.61 6.45
CA ILE A 30 -3.95 -0.67 6.12
C ILE A 30 -2.60 -0.80 6.81
N GLU A 31 -1.72 0.20 6.71
CA GLU A 31 -0.38 0.11 7.29
C GLU A 31 -0.21 0.77 8.65
N TYR A 32 -1.15 1.63 9.05
CA TYR A 32 -1.11 2.37 10.32
C TYR A 32 0.18 3.18 10.51
N SER A 33 0.68 3.79 9.44
CA SER A 33 1.98 4.49 9.39
C SER A 33 1.89 5.87 8.72
N VAL A 34 0.73 6.53 8.86
CA VAL A 34 0.41 7.82 8.22
C VAL A 34 1.28 8.98 8.72
N GLU A 35 1.85 8.85 9.91
CA GLU A 35 2.74 9.84 10.53
C GLU A 35 3.95 10.18 9.64
N ASN A 36 4.48 9.19 8.90
CA ASN A 36 5.60 9.41 7.97
C ASN A 36 5.20 10.36 6.83
N LEU A 37 3.99 10.18 6.29
CA LEU A 37 3.47 11.04 5.23
C LEU A 37 3.12 12.43 5.76
N ASP A 38 2.49 12.49 6.94
CA ASP A 38 2.13 13.75 7.58
C ASP A 38 3.34 14.61 7.89
N PHE A 39 4.36 14.02 8.49
CA PHE A 39 5.60 14.71 8.79
C PHE A 39 6.31 15.18 7.52
N TYR A 40 6.41 14.33 6.49
CA TYR A 40 7.08 14.71 5.24
C TYR A 40 6.35 15.84 4.49
N LEU A 41 5.01 15.79 4.44
CA LEU A 41 4.20 16.86 3.83
C LEU A 41 4.30 18.17 4.63
N TRP A 42 4.25 18.07 5.96
CA TRP A 42 4.49 19.21 6.85
C TRP A 42 5.86 19.81 6.57
N TYR A 43 6.93 19.00 6.52
CA TYR A 43 8.30 19.44 6.28
C TYR A 43 8.44 20.21 4.96
N ARG A 44 7.90 19.67 3.85
CA ARG A 44 7.91 20.37 2.55
C ARG A 44 7.18 21.70 2.61
N SER A 45 6.01 21.73 3.24
CA SER A 45 5.21 22.94 3.42
C SER A 45 5.95 23.96 4.29
N TYR A 46 6.61 23.49 5.35
CA TYR A 46 7.40 24.28 6.28
C TYR A 46 8.59 24.94 5.60
N GLN A 47 9.35 24.20 4.79
CA GLN A 47 10.44 24.75 3.99
C GLN A 47 9.98 25.90 3.09
N LEU A 48 8.83 25.75 2.42
CA LEU A 48 8.29 26.79 1.55
C LEU A 48 7.93 28.05 2.34
N ARG A 49 7.29 27.94 3.51
CA ARG A 49 6.97 29.08 4.38
C ARG A 49 8.23 29.73 4.96
N PHE A 50 9.19 28.92 5.38
CA PHE A 50 10.43 29.40 5.97
C PHE A 50 11.27 30.19 4.95
N ASN A 51 11.35 29.72 3.70
CA ASN A 51 12.08 30.41 2.63
C ASN A 51 11.44 31.74 2.19
N GLN A 52 10.22 32.04 2.65
CA GLN A 52 9.57 33.33 2.43
C GLN A 52 9.93 34.38 3.50
N LEU A 53 10.64 33.98 4.56
CA LEU A 53 11.13 34.92 5.57
C LEU A 53 12.20 35.86 5.00
N PRO A 54 12.37 37.06 5.60
CA PRO A 54 13.49 37.94 5.28
C PRO A 54 14.85 37.24 5.41
N THR A 55 15.79 37.53 4.50
CA THR A 55 17.10 36.86 4.44
C THR A 55 17.91 37.01 5.73
N ASP A 56 17.83 38.18 6.37
CA ASP A 56 18.47 38.46 7.66
C ASP A 56 17.93 37.56 8.79
N VAL A 57 16.63 37.29 8.79
CA VAL A 57 15.99 36.37 9.74
C VAL A 57 16.41 34.93 9.47
N ILE A 58 16.44 34.51 8.20
CA ILE A 58 16.91 33.16 7.81
C ILE A 58 18.35 32.97 8.27
N GLU A 59 19.23 33.93 7.99
CA GLU A 59 20.64 33.88 8.37
C GLU A 59 20.86 33.83 9.88
N MET A 60 19.99 34.47 10.67
CA MET A 60 20.02 34.45 12.13
C MET A 60 19.63 33.07 12.69
N LEU A 61 18.79 32.33 11.99
CA LEU A 61 18.31 31.01 12.40
C LEU A 61 19.23 29.87 11.93
N THR A 62 20.19 30.11 11.03
CA THR A 62 21.09 29.06 10.54
C THR A 62 21.87 28.39 11.69
N PRO A 63 21.85 27.04 11.84
CA PRO A 63 22.40 26.31 13.00
C PRO A 63 23.88 26.55 13.32
N CYS A 64 24.67 27.12 12.41
CA CYS A 64 26.11 27.35 12.59
C CYS A 64 26.45 28.69 13.29
N LYS A 65 25.45 29.55 13.58
CA LYS A 65 25.66 30.87 14.21
C LYS A 65 25.16 30.97 15.66
N ILE A 66 25.12 29.86 16.42
CA ILE A 66 24.54 29.86 17.77
C ILE A 66 25.49 30.58 18.76
N PRO A 67 25.07 31.70 19.40
CA PRO A 67 25.89 32.39 20.39
C PRO A 67 25.93 31.61 21.71
N HIS A 68 27.13 31.43 22.29
CA HIS A 68 27.37 30.72 23.56
C HIS A 68 26.81 31.40 24.84
N GLU A 69 25.97 32.44 24.74
CA GLU A 69 25.49 33.24 25.89
C GLU A 69 24.01 32.97 26.25
N ASN A 70 23.81 32.31 27.40
CA ASN A 70 22.53 31.74 27.84
C ASN A 70 21.39 32.74 28.14
N ALA A 71 21.68 34.00 28.49
CA ALA A 71 20.65 34.97 28.88
C ALA A 71 19.98 35.70 27.69
N LYS A 72 20.71 35.86 26.57
CA LYS A 72 20.19 36.45 25.32
C LYS A 72 19.36 35.42 24.53
N LEU A 73 19.67 34.15 24.75
CA LEU A 73 19.12 32.98 24.09
C LEU A 73 17.64 32.74 24.41
N SER A 74 17.20 32.97 25.66
CA SER A 74 15.79 32.82 26.05
C SER A 74 14.88 33.89 25.43
N LYS A 75 15.37 35.12 25.30
CA LYS A 75 14.65 36.20 24.60
C LYS A 75 14.62 35.95 23.09
N LEU A 76 15.71 35.44 22.52
CA LEU A 76 15.76 35.03 21.12
C LEU A 76 14.78 33.90 20.82
N TYR A 77 14.67 32.91 21.71
CA TYR A 77 13.80 31.73 21.60
C TYR A 77 12.35 32.11 21.31
N GLN A 78 11.81 33.06 22.07
CA GLN A 78 10.40 33.48 21.98
C GLN A 78 10.12 34.37 20.77
N MET A 79 11.15 34.94 20.13
CA MET A 79 11.00 35.77 18.94
C MET A 79 11.23 35.01 17.63
N GLN A 80 11.57 33.71 17.70
CA GLN A 80 11.79 32.93 16.49
C GLN A 80 10.47 32.69 15.76
N PRO A 81 10.42 32.93 14.44
CA PRO A 81 9.24 32.59 13.65
C PRO A 81 9.01 31.08 13.71
N PHE A 82 7.74 30.69 13.74
CA PHE A 82 7.27 29.30 13.77
C PHE A 82 7.63 28.51 15.04
N ARG A 83 8.04 29.15 16.14
CA ARG A 83 8.44 28.44 17.36
C ARG A 83 7.35 27.50 17.90
N ASP A 84 6.13 28.01 18.07
CA ASP A 84 5.01 27.20 18.57
C ASP A 84 4.68 26.01 17.64
N GLU A 85 4.82 26.21 16.33
CA GLU A 85 4.63 25.16 15.32
C GLU A 85 5.71 24.07 15.45
N ILE A 86 6.97 24.46 15.62
CA ILE A 86 8.09 23.54 15.83
C ILE A 86 7.92 22.75 17.13
N ASP A 87 7.54 23.41 18.23
CA ASP A 87 7.34 22.76 19.52
C ASP A 87 6.20 21.71 19.43
N ALA A 88 5.10 22.05 18.74
CA ALA A 88 4.00 21.11 18.49
C ALA A 88 4.41 19.93 17.59
N VAL A 89 5.26 20.15 16.58
CA VAL A 89 5.78 19.09 15.70
C VAL A 89 6.72 18.16 16.46
N ILE A 90 7.56 18.71 17.33
CA ILE A 90 8.46 17.93 18.20
C ILE A 90 7.64 17.06 19.16
N GLU A 91 6.62 17.65 19.80
CA GLU A 91 5.71 16.90 20.66
C GLU A 91 5.00 15.78 19.89
N ARG A 92 4.49 16.08 18.70
CA ARG A 92 3.74 15.11 17.90
C ARG A 92 4.58 13.97 17.35
N PHE A 93 5.77 14.25 16.80
CA PHE A 93 6.52 13.27 16.01
C PHE A 93 7.81 12.77 16.68
N PHE A 94 8.34 13.48 17.67
CA PHE A 94 9.64 13.19 18.27
C PHE A 94 9.61 13.02 19.80
N SER A 95 8.46 13.14 20.44
CA SER A 95 8.30 12.77 21.86
C SER A 95 8.03 11.28 22.02
N SER A 96 8.64 10.70 23.06
CA SER A 96 8.49 9.29 23.36
C SER A 96 7.05 8.98 23.73
N ASN A 97 6.50 7.89 23.18
CA ASN A 97 5.11 7.46 23.36
C ASN A 97 4.06 8.37 22.72
N SER A 98 4.46 9.26 21.80
CA SER A 98 3.47 9.92 20.97
C SER A 98 2.78 8.89 20.07
N MET A 99 1.47 9.02 19.88
CA MET A 99 0.70 8.19 18.94
C MET A 99 1.15 8.35 17.48
N SER A 100 1.92 9.40 17.19
CA SER A 100 2.52 9.66 15.87
C SER A 100 4.04 9.78 15.95
N GLU A 101 4.67 9.11 16.93
CA GLU A 101 6.13 9.04 17.03
C GLU A 101 6.72 8.44 15.75
N LEU A 102 7.67 9.16 15.13
CA LEU A 102 8.34 8.69 13.92
C LEU A 102 9.39 7.64 14.24
N ASN A 103 9.49 6.64 13.37
CA ASN A 103 10.56 5.67 13.41
C ASN A 103 11.81 6.21 12.69
N VAL A 104 12.59 7.01 13.42
CA VAL A 104 13.88 7.59 12.96
C VAL A 104 15.03 7.08 13.80
N GLU A 105 16.24 7.14 13.26
CA GLU A 105 17.45 6.78 14.00
C GLU A 105 17.59 7.63 15.28
N VAL A 106 18.01 6.98 16.37
CA VAL A 106 18.20 7.64 17.68
C VAL A 106 19.17 8.82 17.57
N SER A 107 20.25 8.66 16.81
CA SER A 107 21.25 9.72 16.59
C SER A 107 20.65 10.94 15.87
N THR A 108 19.81 10.71 14.85
CA THR A 108 19.07 11.75 14.13
C THR A 108 18.12 12.48 15.08
N ARG A 109 17.36 11.74 15.89
CA ARG A 109 16.41 12.30 16.86
C ARG A 109 17.11 13.15 17.92
N GLU A 110 18.17 12.63 18.55
CA GLU A 110 18.90 13.35 19.60
C GLU A 110 19.52 14.64 19.07
N LYS A 111 20.12 14.59 17.88
CA LYS A 111 20.69 15.78 17.23
C LYS A 111 19.63 16.81 16.92
N LEU A 112 18.51 16.39 16.34
CA LEU A 112 17.38 17.27 16.01
C LEU A 112 16.85 17.97 17.27
N LEU A 113 16.61 17.21 18.34
CA LEU A 113 16.10 17.76 19.60
C LEU A 113 17.09 18.74 20.23
N ALA A 114 18.39 18.46 20.15
CA ALA A 114 19.43 19.38 20.65
C ALA A 114 19.49 20.70 19.86
N GLU A 115 19.36 20.64 18.53
CA GLU A 115 19.38 21.84 17.68
C GLU A 115 18.07 22.64 17.75
N ALA A 116 16.93 21.96 17.89
CA ALA A 116 15.61 22.59 17.96
C ALA A 116 15.44 23.57 19.12
N VAL A 117 16.19 23.39 20.22
CA VAL A 117 16.22 24.34 21.34
C VAL A 117 16.61 25.74 20.87
N TYR A 118 17.48 25.85 19.86
CA TYR A 118 18.11 27.11 19.48
C TYR A 118 17.67 27.66 18.14
N THR A 119 17.01 26.86 17.31
CA THR A 119 16.61 27.30 15.97
C THR A 119 15.32 26.65 15.50
N THR A 120 14.60 27.36 14.64
CA THR A 120 13.49 26.84 13.86
C THR A 120 13.90 26.52 12.41
N HIS A 121 15.18 26.61 12.05
CA HIS A 121 15.62 26.41 10.67
C HIS A 121 15.28 24.98 10.15
N PRO A 122 14.67 24.83 8.95
CA PRO A 122 14.17 23.54 8.47
C PRO A 122 15.26 22.48 8.27
N SER A 123 16.54 22.86 8.13
CA SER A 123 17.63 21.90 7.97
C SER A 123 17.73 20.88 9.09
N ILE A 124 17.29 21.23 10.31
CA ILE A 124 17.36 20.32 11.48
C ILE A 124 16.46 19.09 11.28
N PHE A 125 15.37 19.24 10.51
CA PHE A 125 14.43 18.15 10.20
C PHE A 125 14.82 17.35 8.95
N HIS A 126 15.84 17.78 8.21
CA HIS A 126 16.13 17.21 6.89
C HIS A 126 16.43 15.70 6.94
N ALA A 127 17.30 15.28 7.86
CA ALA A 127 17.65 13.87 8.01
C ALA A 127 16.42 13.00 8.33
N ALA A 128 15.64 13.40 9.35
CA ALA A 128 14.40 12.72 9.72
C ALA A 128 13.38 12.68 8.56
N ALA A 129 13.26 13.76 7.79
CA ALA A 129 12.34 13.82 6.66
C ALA A 129 12.77 12.89 5.52
N MET A 130 14.07 12.76 5.27
CA MET A 130 14.59 11.83 4.27
C MET A 130 14.43 10.38 4.73
N GLU A 131 14.67 10.08 6.01
CA GLU A 131 14.41 8.75 6.58
C GLU A 131 12.93 8.36 6.39
N ALA A 132 11.99 9.23 6.77
CA ALA A 132 10.55 8.99 6.56
C ALA A 132 10.19 8.81 5.08
N TYR A 133 10.75 9.63 4.18
CA TYR A 133 10.53 9.50 2.74
C TYR A 133 11.03 8.16 2.20
N HIS A 134 12.27 7.78 2.52
CA HIS A 134 12.87 6.54 2.03
C HIS A 134 12.21 5.30 2.62
N LEU A 135 11.75 5.36 3.88
CA LEU A 135 10.96 4.31 4.49
C LEU A 135 9.65 4.10 3.71
N MET A 136 8.91 5.19 3.44
CA MET A 136 7.68 5.12 2.65
C MET A 136 7.94 4.65 1.22
N GLU A 137 9.00 5.13 0.56
CA GLU A 137 9.31 4.80 -0.83
C GLU A 137 9.72 3.33 -1.00
N GLY A 138 10.54 2.83 -0.08
CA GLY A 138 11.10 1.48 -0.10
C GLY A 138 10.12 0.38 0.28
N ASP A 139 9.17 0.66 1.18
CA ASP A 139 8.23 -0.34 1.69
C ASP A 139 6.77 0.01 1.37
N SER A 140 6.21 0.99 2.07
CA SER A 140 4.78 1.36 1.98
C SER A 140 4.29 1.61 0.56
N PHE A 141 5.07 2.33 -0.24
CA PHE A 141 4.72 2.67 -1.61
C PHE A 141 4.75 1.45 -2.55
N VAL A 142 5.66 0.50 -2.31
CA VAL A 142 5.70 -0.77 -3.06
C VAL A 142 4.46 -1.59 -2.76
N ARG A 143 4.08 -1.70 -1.49
CA ARG A 143 2.87 -2.40 -1.05
C ARG A 143 1.61 -1.71 -1.55
N PHE A 144 1.54 -0.38 -1.49
CA PHE A 144 0.45 0.41 -2.04
C PHE A 144 0.24 0.16 -3.54
N LYS A 145 1.32 0.16 -4.34
CA LYS A 145 1.24 -0.17 -5.78
C LYS A 145 0.73 -1.58 -6.02
N SER A 146 1.22 -2.56 -5.28
CA SER A 146 0.76 -3.95 -5.35
C SER A 146 -0.74 -4.05 -5.04
N GLU A 147 -1.18 -3.33 -4.02
CA GLU A 147 -2.58 -3.26 -3.62
C GLU A 147 -3.42 -2.60 -4.73
N ALA A 148 -2.98 -1.47 -5.30
CA ALA A 148 -3.68 -0.77 -6.38
C ALA A 148 -3.86 -1.59 -7.68
N ILE A 149 -3.00 -2.59 -7.93
CA ILE A 149 -3.15 -3.50 -9.07
C ILE A 149 -4.35 -4.46 -8.90
N LYS A 150 -4.67 -4.86 -7.67
CA LYS A 150 -5.76 -5.81 -7.40
C LYS A 150 -7.09 -5.21 -7.82
N ASN A 151 -7.90 -6.00 -8.52
CA ASN A 151 -9.22 -5.57 -8.99
C ASN A 151 -10.38 -6.22 -8.21
N LEU A 152 -10.06 -7.06 -7.23
CA LEU A 152 -10.99 -7.71 -6.32
C LEU A 152 -10.89 -7.12 -4.91
N SER A 153 -12.03 -7.04 -4.22
CA SER A 153 -12.10 -6.75 -2.81
C SER A 153 -11.67 -7.96 -1.97
N PRO A 154 -11.23 -7.76 -0.71
CA PRO A 154 -10.89 -8.86 0.20
C PRO A 154 -12.03 -9.87 0.39
N ALA A 155 -13.28 -9.39 0.45
CA ALA A 155 -14.46 -10.23 0.56
C ALA A 155 -14.61 -11.14 -0.66
N THR A 156 -14.53 -10.59 -1.88
CA THR A 156 -14.62 -11.38 -3.11
C THR A 156 -13.48 -12.38 -3.25
N ILE A 157 -12.25 -12.01 -2.85
CA ILE A 157 -11.11 -12.93 -2.80
C ILE A 157 -11.44 -14.11 -1.88
N HIS A 158 -11.95 -13.84 -0.68
CA HIS A 158 -12.31 -14.86 0.29
C HIS A 158 -13.38 -15.83 -0.24
N PHE A 159 -14.49 -15.31 -0.80
CA PHE A 159 -15.55 -16.13 -1.39
C PHE A 159 -15.04 -17.00 -2.55
N ARG A 160 -14.24 -16.43 -3.45
CA ARG A 160 -13.66 -17.17 -4.58
C ARG A 160 -12.68 -18.25 -4.12
N CYS A 161 -11.90 -17.99 -3.07
CA CYS A 161 -11.03 -19.00 -2.45
C CYS A 161 -11.85 -20.16 -1.87
N ILE A 162 -12.89 -19.88 -1.09
CA ILE A 162 -13.79 -20.91 -0.55
C ILE A 162 -14.39 -21.74 -1.69
N PHE A 163 -14.94 -21.08 -2.71
CA PHE A 163 -15.53 -21.75 -3.86
C PHE A 163 -14.49 -22.64 -4.59
N GLY A 164 -13.29 -22.12 -4.82
CA GLY A 164 -12.17 -22.89 -5.40
C GLY A 164 -11.81 -24.12 -4.57
N VAL A 165 -11.72 -24.00 -3.24
CA VAL A 165 -11.46 -25.13 -2.34
C VAL A 165 -12.56 -26.19 -2.42
N ILE A 166 -13.84 -25.78 -2.41
CA ILE A 166 -14.97 -26.71 -2.53
C ILE A 166 -14.90 -27.49 -3.85
N LEU A 167 -14.64 -26.82 -4.98
CA LEU A 167 -14.49 -27.50 -6.28
C LEU A 167 -13.33 -28.49 -6.27
N MET A 168 -12.20 -28.14 -5.63
CA MET A 168 -11.05 -29.04 -5.51
C MET A 168 -11.37 -30.26 -4.65
N ILE A 169 -12.10 -30.11 -3.55
CA ILE A 169 -12.57 -31.23 -2.72
C ILE A 169 -13.50 -32.15 -3.51
N LEU A 170 -14.48 -31.58 -4.22
CA LEU A 170 -15.41 -32.35 -5.05
C LEU A 170 -14.70 -33.11 -6.17
N ALA A 171 -13.72 -32.46 -6.83
CA ALA A 171 -12.90 -33.12 -7.85
C ALA A 171 -12.07 -34.27 -7.26
N PHE A 172 -11.46 -34.06 -6.09
CA PHE A 172 -10.70 -35.09 -5.40
C PHE A 172 -11.57 -36.29 -5.01
N LEU A 173 -12.75 -36.04 -4.43
CA LEU A 173 -13.70 -37.10 -4.04
C LEU A 173 -14.20 -37.87 -5.27
N GLY A 174 -14.52 -37.16 -6.35
CA GLY A 174 -14.99 -37.80 -7.58
C GLY A 174 -13.91 -38.65 -8.26
N VAL A 175 -12.66 -38.15 -8.34
CA VAL A 175 -11.53 -38.96 -8.85
C VAL A 175 -11.31 -40.18 -7.96
N SER A 176 -11.33 -40.01 -6.64
CA SER A 176 -11.21 -41.12 -5.68
C SER A 176 -12.31 -42.17 -5.89
N MET A 177 -13.56 -41.74 -6.08
CA MET A 177 -14.68 -42.65 -6.35
C MET A 177 -14.48 -43.46 -7.64
N THR A 178 -13.99 -42.83 -8.72
CA THR A 178 -13.70 -43.57 -9.97
C THR A 178 -12.59 -44.61 -9.80
N ILE A 179 -11.62 -44.36 -8.91
CA ILE A 179 -10.56 -45.32 -8.57
C ILE A 179 -11.15 -46.49 -7.77
N LEU A 180 -11.96 -46.19 -6.76
CA LEU A 180 -12.61 -47.20 -5.91
C LEU A 180 -13.59 -48.09 -6.68
N LEU A 181 -14.25 -47.55 -7.71
CA LEU A 181 -15.14 -48.30 -8.60
C LEU A 181 -14.41 -48.98 -9.76
N HIS A 182 -13.07 -49.05 -9.72
CA HIS A 182 -12.22 -49.70 -10.73
C HIS A 182 -12.49 -49.24 -12.17
N GLN A 183 -12.92 -48.00 -12.36
CA GLN A 183 -13.18 -47.46 -13.68
C GLN A 183 -11.87 -47.24 -14.45
N GLY A 184 -11.94 -47.35 -15.78
CA GLY A 184 -10.79 -47.13 -16.65
C GLY A 184 -10.15 -45.75 -16.46
N ARG A 185 -8.83 -45.64 -16.69
CA ARG A 185 -8.04 -44.41 -16.43
C ARG A 185 -8.63 -43.15 -17.09
N TRP A 186 -9.20 -43.30 -18.29
CA TRP A 186 -9.79 -42.20 -19.05
C TRP A 186 -11.04 -41.60 -18.40
N MET A 187 -11.82 -42.38 -17.63
CA MET A 187 -13.00 -41.86 -16.91
C MET A 187 -12.61 -40.83 -15.84
N ARG A 188 -11.38 -40.87 -15.34
CA ARG A 188 -10.88 -39.93 -14.35
C ARG A 188 -10.71 -38.51 -14.93
N LEU A 189 -10.48 -38.40 -16.24
CA LEU A 189 -10.30 -37.11 -16.93
C LEU A 189 -11.62 -36.35 -17.11
N VAL A 190 -12.78 -36.99 -16.89
CA VAL A 190 -14.08 -36.30 -16.93
C VAL A 190 -14.14 -35.17 -15.88
N LEU A 191 -13.39 -35.29 -14.78
CA LEU A 191 -13.32 -34.25 -13.74
C LEU A 191 -12.21 -33.22 -13.95
N THR A 192 -11.41 -33.33 -15.01
CA THR A 192 -10.39 -32.34 -15.36
C THR A 192 -10.95 -30.91 -15.47
N PRO A 193 -12.10 -30.65 -16.11
CA PRO A 193 -12.67 -29.31 -16.15
C PRO A 193 -12.95 -28.73 -14.76
N LEU A 194 -13.38 -29.57 -13.81
CA LEU A 194 -13.65 -29.16 -12.43
C LEU A 194 -12.35 -28.76 -11.70
N ILE A 195 -11.28 -29.54 -11.90
CA ILE A 195 -9.94 -29.24 -11.38
C ILE A 195 -9.42 -27.93 -11.99
N LEU A 196 -9.54 -27.76 -13.31
CA LEU A 196 -9.11 -26.56 -14.02
C LEU A 196 -9.81 -25.30 -13.47
N VAL A 197 -11.12 -25.36 -13.28
CA VAL A 197 -11.90 -24.23 -12.71
C VAL A 197 -11.51 -23.98 -11.25
N GLY A 198 -11.34 -25.03 -10.44
CA GLY A 198 -10.90 -24.92 -9.04
C GLY A 198 -9.53 -24.22 -8.91
N ILE A 199 -8.52 -24.70 -9.64
CA ILE A 199 -7.18 -24.10 -9.69
C ILE A 199 -7.26 -22.65 -10.20
N SER A 200 -8.09 -22.38 -11.21
CA SER A 200 -8.28 -21.03 -11.75
C SER A 200 -8.79 -20.07 -10.68
N TYR A 201 -9.80 -20.46 -9.90
CA TYR A 201 -10.32 -19.63 -8.80
C TYR A 201 -9.27 -19.40 -7.72
N LEU A 202 -8.55 -20.43 -7.29
CA LEU A 202 -7.52 -20.30 -6.24
C LEU A 202 -6.39 -19.36 -6.67
N LEU A 203 -5.83 -19.55 -7.86
CA LEU A 203 -4.67 -18.78 -8.31
C LEU A 203 -5.03 -17.33 -8.67
N SER A 204 -6.19 -17.12 -9.30
CA SER A 204 -6.68 -15.78 -9.61
C SER A 204 -7.01 -14.97 -8.35
N SER A 205 -7.54 -15.64 -7.31
CA SER A 205 -7.88 -15.02 -6.04
C SER A 205 -6.65 -14.73 -5.18
N TYR A 206 -5.65 -15.64 -5.16
CA TYR A 206 -4.35 -15.38 -4.54
C TYR A 206 -3.68 -14.12 -5.09
N ARG A 207 -3.83 -13.86 -6.39
CA ARG A 207 -3.32 -12.66 -7.06
C ARG A 207 -4.24 -11.44 -6.94
N GLY A 208 -5.47 -11.61 -6.44
CA GLY A 208 -6.47 -10.55 -6.33
C GLY A 208 -6.99 -10.01 -7.68
N ILE A 209 -6.95 -10.84 -8.74
CA ILE A 209 -7.31 -10.43 -10.10
C ILE A 209 -8.39 -11.34 -10.70
N CYS A 210 -9.46 -10.74 -11.19
CA CYS A 210 -10.47 -11.39 -12.01
C CYS A 210 -10.34 -10.98 -13.49
N ALA A 211 -10.19 -11.98 -14.37
CA ALA A 211 -10.07 -11.77 -15.82
C ALA A 211 -11.22 -10.92 -16.40
N ALA A 212 -12.48 -11.25 -16.06
CA ALA A 212 -13.65 -10.52 -16.56
C ALA A 212 -13.58 -9.03 -16.22
N LYS A 213 -13.18 -8.68 -14.99
CA LYS A 213 -13.00 -7.29 -14.57
C LYS A 213 -11.81 -6.60 -15.24
N VAL A 214 -10.71 -7.31 -15.50
CA VAL A 214 -9.57 -6.75 -16.29
C VAL A 214 -10.03 -6.37 -17.69
N TYR A 215 -10.80 -7.24 -18.37
CA TYR A 215 -11.31 -6.96 -19.71
C TYR A 215 -12.37 -5.85 -19.72
N ALA A 216 -13.21 -5.79 -18.69
CA ALA A 216 -14.17 -4.71 -18.47
C ALA A 216 -13.52 -3.40 -18.01
N ARG A 217 -12.21 -3.40 -17.70
CA ARG A 217 -11.48 -2.26 -17.11
C ARG A 217 -12.09 -1.78 -15.79
N MET A 218 -12.61 -2.70 -14.99
CA MET A 218 -13.23 -2.42 -13.70
C MET A 218 -12.37 -2.93 -12.54
N ARG A 219 -12.50 -2.28 -11.39
CA ARG A 219 -12.04 -2.80 -10.09
C ARG A 219 -13.13 -2.68 -9.04
N GLU A 220 -13.09 -3.54 -8.03
CA GLU A 220 -13.92 -3.37 -6.84
C GLU A 220 -13.35 -2.28 -5.95
N ILE A 221 -14.25 -1.49 -5.33
CA ILE A 221 -13.87 -0.56 -4.28
C ILE A 221 -13.50 -1.37 -3.04
N LYS A 222 -12.38 -1.03 -2.42
CA LYS A 222 -11.94 -1.72 -1.21
C LYS A 222 -12.60 -1.07 0.01
N PRO A 223 -12.87 -1.84 1.08
CA PRO A 223 -13.55 -1.31 2.27
C PRO A 223 -12.87 -0.07 2.86
N TYR A 224 -11.53 -0.02 2.82
CA TYR A 224 -10.80 1.13 3.36
C TYR A 224 -10.91 2.40 2.50
N GLU A 225 -11.21 2.28 1.21
CA GLU A 225 -11.33 3.42 0.30
C GLU A 225 -12.60 4.22 0.57
N SER A 226 -13.63 3.57 1.11
CA SER A 226 -14.87 4.25 1.52
C SER A 226 -14.75 4.97 2.86
N PHE A 227 -13.69 4.74 3.64
CA PHE A 227 -13.55 5.48 4.90
C PHE A 227 -13.15 6.94 4.63
N PRO A 228 -13.81 7.89 5.31
CA PRO A 228 -13.55 9.32 5.16
C PRO A 228 -12.27 9.71 5.90
N LEU A 229 -11.40 10.51 5.26
CA LEU A 229 -10.21 11.06 5.92
C LEU A 229 -10.52 12.33 6.70
N SER A 230 -11.57 13.05 6.31
CA SER A 230 -12.05 14.27 6.96
C SER A 230 -13.57 14.26 7.09
N ASN A 231 -14.12 15.13 7.94
CA ASN A 231 -15.57 15.25 8.11
C ASN A 231 -16.30 15.66 6.81
N THR A 232 -15.62 16.36 5.90
CA THR A 232 -16.15 16.76 4.59
C THR A 232 -16.32 15.57 3.63
N ASP A 233 -15.50 14.53 3.80
CA ASP A 233 -15.58 13.29 3.00
C ASP A 233 -16.71 12.36 3.46
N ILE A 234 -17.24 12.56 4.67
CA ILE A 234 -18.37 11.78 5.22
C ILE A 234 -19.61 11.98 4.34
N SER A 235 -19.87 13.22 3.91
CA SER A 235 -21.01 13.58 3.06
C SER A 235 -20.99 12.90 1.69
N THR A 236 -19.82 12.74 1.07
CA THR A 236 -19.66 12.14 -0.25
C THR A 236 -19.66 10.61 -0.22
N CYS A 237 -19.20 9.98 0.87
CA CYS A 237 -19.21 8.52 1.02
C CYS A 237 -20.62 7.93 1.24
N LEU A 238 -21.54 8.69 1.86
CA LEU A 238 -22.91 8.26 2.13
C LEU A 238 -23.79 8.18 0.85
N GLU A 239 -23.41 8.85 -0.23
CA GLU A 239 -24.20 8.89 -1.48
C GLU A 239 -23.89 7.76 -2.48
N LYS A 240 -22.76 7.06 -2.36
CA LYS A 240 -22.25 6.22 -3.44
C LYS A 240 -22.19 4.74 -3.06
N GLY A 241 -23.33 4.06 -3.20
CA GLY A 241 -23.46 2.60 -3.13
C GLY A 241 -22.82 1.81 -4.28
N TYR A 242 -21.75 2.33 -4.90
CA TYR A 242 -21.07 1.65 -6.01
C TYR A 242 -20.06 0.63 -5.46
N SER A 243 -20.16 -0.63 -5.89
CA SER A 243 -19.22 -1.69 -5.52
C SER A 243 -17.99 -1.76 -6.44
N THR A 244 -18.04 -1.07 -7.59
CA THR A 244 -17.00 -1.11 -8.62
C THR A 244 -16.75 0.26 -9.25
N VAL A 245 -15.52 0.50 -9.73
CA VAL A 245 -15.08 1.74 -10.39
C VAL A 245 -14.22 1.42 -11.60
N ASP A 246 -14.27 2.29 -12.62
CA ASP A 246 -13.42 2.22 -13.81
C ASP A 246 -11.93 2.40 -13.47
N VAL A 247 -11.09 1.61 -14.13
CA VAL A 247 -9.63 1.76 -14.09
C VAL A 247 -9.22 2.54 -15.32
N VAL A 248 -8.91 3.84 -15.14
CA VAL A 248 -8.46 4.72 -16.23
C VAL A 248 -6.96 4.57 -16.50
N ASN A 249 -6.17 4.29 -15.46
CA ASN A 249 -4.72 4.21 -15.55
C ASN A 249 -4.25 3.01 -16.39
N SER A 250 -3.68 3.29 -17.56
CA SER A 250 -3.22 2.28 -18.53
C SER A 250 -2.10 1.39 -17.99
N ALA A 251 -1.23 1.90 -17.11
CA ALA A 251 -0.15 1.13 -16.50
C ALA A 251 -0.70 0.04 -15.55
N ILE A 252 -1.77 0.35 -14.80
CA ILE A 252 -2.46 -0.65 -13.96
C ILE A 252 -3.06 -1.75 -14.83
N ILE A 253 -3.76 -1.38 -15.91
CA ILE A 253 -4.37 -2.34 -16.83
C ILE A 253 -3.29 -3.24 -17.46
N GLN A 254 -2.15 -2.68 -17.85
CA GLN A 254 -1.05 -3.43 -18.44
C GLN A 254 -0.47 -4.45 -17.45
N GLU A 255 -0.23 -4.06 -16.19
CA GLU A 255 0.22 -4.99 -15.15
C GLU A 255 -0.83 -6.06 -14.83
N GLN A 256 -2.11 -5.70 -14.76
CA GLN A 256 -3.19 -6.67 -14.57
C GLN A 256 -3.22 -7.72 -15.68
N LYS A 257 -3.07 -7.30 -16.95
CA LYS A 257 -2.98 -8.21 -18.09
C LYS A 257 -1.73 -9.10 -18.02
N ARG A 258 -0.59 -8.55 -17.61
CA ARG A 258 0.65 -9.32 -17.43
C ARG A 258 0.47 -10.40 -16.36
N ILE A 259 -0.13 -10.05 -15.22
CA ILE A 259 -0.40 -10.99 -14.13
C ILE A 259 -1.43 -12.03 -14.57
N LEU A 260 -2.45 -11.65 -15.34
CA LEU A 260 -3.42 -12.58 -15.90
C LEU A 260 -2.77 -13.59 -16.85
N LEU A 261 -1.89 -13.14 -17.75
CA LEU A 261 -1.16 -14.01 -18.68
C LEU A 261 -0.25 -15.01 -17.93
N LEU A 262 0.50 -14.53 -16.93
CA LEU A 262 1.31 -15.40 -16.09
C LEU A 262 0.46 -16.42 -15.30
N ALA A 263 -0.71 -16.00 -14.81
CA ALA A 263 -1.63 -16.89 -14.12
C ALA A 263 -2.19 -17.97 -15.06
N PHE A 264 -2.51 -17.61 -16.30
CA PHE A 264 -2.98 -18.55 -17.31
C PHE A 264 -1.98 -19.70 -17.53
N PHE A 265 -0.71 -19.39 -17.76
CA PHE A 265 0.32 -20.43 -17.92
C PHE A 265 0.49 -21.31 -16.67
N GLN A 266 0.45 -20.71 -15.48
CA GLN A 266 0.52 -21.46 -14.22
C GLN A 266 -0.69 -22.38 -14.01
N ILE A 267 -1.91 -21.92 -14.33
CA ILE A 267 -3.14 -22.72 -14.24
C ILE A 267 -3.04 -23.93 -15.17
N VAL A 268 -2.63 -23.72 -16.42
CA VAL A 268 -2.47 -24.80 -17.41
C VAL A 268 -1.43 -25.80 -16.94
N LEU A 269 -0.25 -25.33 -16.51
CA LEU A 269 0.83 -26.17 -16.02
C LEU A 269 0.38 -27.03 -14.83
N LEU A 270 -0.22 -26.42 -13.80
CA LEU A 270 -0.69 -27.13 -12.61
C LEU A 270 -1.79 -28.14 -12.95
N SER A 271 -2.71 -27.79 -13.86
CA SER A 271 -3.77 -28.70 -14.29
C SER A 271 -3.21 -29.91 -15.04
N VAL A 272 -2.21 -29.71 -15.91
CA VAL A 272 -1.52 -30.81 -16.61
C VAL A 272 -0.77 -31.72 -15.65
N LEU A 273 -0.04 -31.15 -14.67
CA LEU A 273 0.64 -31.94 -13.65
C LEU A 273 -0.33 -32.80 -12.85
N VAL A 274 -1.47 -32.24 -12.42
CA VAL A 274 -2.51 -33.00 -11.71
C VAL A 274 -3.09 -34.10 -12.59
N MET A 275 -3.37 -33.83 -13.87
CA MET A 275 -3.85 -34.85 -14.81
C MET A 275 -2.85 -36.01 -14.97
N LEU A 276 -1.56 -35.72 -15.12
CA LEU A 276 -0.53 -36.75 -15.24
C LEU A 276 -0.49 -37.63 -13.98
N LEU A 277 -0.55 -37.02 -12.78
CA LEU A 277 -0.60 -37.77 -11.52
C LEU A 277 -1.82 -38.69 -11.44
N ILE A 278 -3.00 -38.23 -11.86
CA ILE A 278 -4.24 -39.03 -11.87
C ILE A 278 -4.14 -40.23 -12.82
N LEU A 279 -3.48 -40.06 -13.97
CA LEU A 279 -3.31 -41.10 -14.98
C LEU A 279 -2.24 -42.15 -14.60
N LEU A 280 -1.25 -41.77 -13.79
CA LEU A 280 -0.20 -42.68 -13.30
C LEU A 280 -0.73 -43.71 -12.30
N VAL A 281 -1.86 -43.45 -11.64
CA VAL A 281 -2.47 -44.41 -10.70
C VAL A 281 -2.92 -45.65 -11.49
N PRO A 282 -2.44 -46.86 -11.16
CA PRO A 282 -2.79 -48.06 -11.90
C PRO A 282 -4.31 -48.38 -11.83
N VAL A 283 -4.81 -49.13 -12.80
CA VAL A 283 -6.12 -49.76 -12.72
C VAL A 283 -5.82 -51.20 -12.32
N SER A 284 -6.33 -51.64 -11.18
CA SER A 284 -6.27 -53.05 -10.81
C SER A 284 -7.10 -53.84 -11.81
N LEU A 285 -6.45 -54.72 -12.58
CA LEU A 285 -7.13 -55.72 -13.39
C LEU A 285 -7.66 -56.77 -12.42
N SER A 286 -8.96 -56.69 -12.10
CA SER A 286 -9.73 -57.80 -11.52
C SER A 286 -10.35 -58.61 -12.64
#